data_AF-A0A833WI05-F1
#
_entry.id   AF-A0A833WI05-F1
#
_cell.length_a   1.000
_cell.length_b   1.000
_cell.length_c   1.000
_cell.angle_alpha   90.00
_cell.angle_beta   90.00
_cell.angle_gamma   90.00
#
_symmetry.space_group_name_H-M   'P 1'
#
loop_
_entity.id
_entity.type
_entity.pdbx_description
1 polymer ?
#
loop_
_entity_poly.entity_id
_entity_poly.type
_entity_poly.pdbx_seq_one_letter_code
_entity_poly.pdbx_strand_id
1 'polypeptide(L)'
;MPAEDSKLKTTPLDPRFPNQNQAQHCWTRYNEFVLCLKNNDGDEDTCKKYFQNAASICPSSWMERWDEQREEGSFQGVQYIKED
;
A
#
# COMPACT_ATOMS: atom_id res chain seq x y z
N MET A 1 9.21 33.69 5.13
CA MET A 1 9.52 32.25 5.16
C MET A 1 9.14 31.72 3.79
N PRO A 2 10.08 31.17 2.99
CA PRO A 2 9.71 30.66 1.67
C PRO A 2 8.78 29.47 1.89
N ALA A 3 7.59 29.54 1.27
CA ALA A 3 6.70 28.40 1.15
C ALA A 3 7.37 27.42 0.18
N GLU A 4 8.19 26.52 0.71
CA GLU A 4 8.58 25.31 0.01
C GLU A 4 7.29 24.64 -0.44
N ASP A 5 7.15 24.45 -1.75
CA ASP A 5 6.06 23.74 -2.45
C ASP A 5 5.97 22.33 -1.87
N SER A 6 5.34 22.20 -0.70
CA SER A 6 5.00 20.94 -0.08
C SER A 6 3.85 20.38 -0.89
N LYS A 7 4.19 19.87 -2.07
CA LYS A 7 3.26 19.21 -2.97
C LYS A 7 2.74 17.99 -2.22
N LEU A 8 1.59 18.15 -1.57
CA LEU A 8 0.81 17.08 -0.97
C LEU A 8 0.50 16.07 -2.07
N LYS A 9 1.41 15.10 -2.22
CA LYS A 9 1.27 14.00 -3.18
C LYS A 9 0.43 12.95 -2.48
N THR A 10 -0.84 12.90 -2.87
CA THR A 10 -1.76 11.83 -2.51
C THR A 10 -1.86 10.81 -3.65
N THR A 11 -2.50 9.69 -3.38
CA THR A 11 -2.76 8.64 -4.36
C THR A 11 -3.54 9.21 -5.55
N PRO A 12 -3.06 9.03 -6.80
CA PRO A 12 -3.76 9.53 -7.96
C PRO A 12 -5.07 8.77 -8.17
N LEU A 13 -6.06 9.48 -8.73
CA LEU A 13 -7.33 8.89 -9.15
C LEU A 13 -7.06 7.75 -10.15
N ASP A 14 -7.53 6.55 -9.84
CA ASP A 14 -7.45 5.41 -10.77
C ASP A 14 -8.80 5.27 -11.50
N PRO A 15 -8.83 5.40 -12.84
CA PRO A 15 -10.08 5.29 -13.60
C PRO A 15 -10.74 3.92 -13.53
N ARG A 16 -10.03 2.88 -13.03
CA ARG A 16 -10.60 1.56 -12.74
C ARG A 16 -11.59 1.58 -11.57
N PHE A 17 -11.49 2.57 -10.68
CA PHE A 17 -12.33 2.71 -9.48
C PHE A 17 -13.07 4.06 -9.49
N PRO A 18 -14.02 4.28 -10.42
CA PRO A 18 -14.75 5.55 -10.54
C PRO A 18 -15.85 5.73 -9.48
N ASN A 19 -16.17 4.67 -8.74
CA ASN A 19 -17.25 4.66 -7.77
C ASN A 19 -16.82 5.32 -6.44
N GLN A 20 -17.79 5.78 -5.65
CA GLN A 20 -17.51 6.35 -4.31
C GLN A 20 -16.90 5.33 -3.34
N ASN A 21 -17.15 4.03 -3.54
CA ASN A 21 -16.54 2.98 -2.73
C ASN A 21 -15.08 2.73 -3.17
N GLN A 22 -14.14 3.29 -2.40
CA GLN A 22 -12.70 3.19 -2.64
C GLN A 22 -12.04 1.98 -1.95
N ALA A 23 -12.81 1.06 -1.37
CA ALA A 23 -12.27 -0.11 -0.68
C ALA A 23 -11.41 -1.00 -1.60
N GLN A 24 -11.85 -1.22 -2.84
CA GLN A 24 -11.07 -1.99 -3.82
C GLN A 24 -9.82 -1.24 -4.30
N HIS A 25 -9.87 0.10 -4.37
CA HIS A 25 -8.70 0.91 -4.72
C HIS A 25 -7.64 0.79 -3.63
N CYS A 26 -8.02 0.91 -2.36
CA CYS A 26 -7.16 0.68 -1.21
C CYS A 26 -6.56 -0.74 -1.23
N TRP A 27 -7.39 -1.78 -1.38
CA TRP A 27 -6.93 -3.17 -1.46
C TRP A 27 -5.92 -3.39 -2.58
N THR A 28 -6.15 -2.80 -3.76
CA THR A 28 -5.24 -2.91 -4.90
C THR A 28 -3.90 -2.23 -4.61
N ARG A 29 -3.90 -1.02 -4.03
CA ARG A 29 -2.68 -0.29 -3.66
C ARG A 29 -1.86 -1.03 -2.61
N TYR A 30 -2.52 -1.62 -1.61
CA TYR A 30 -1.82 -2.43 -0.61
C TYR A 30 -1.19 -3.68 -1.24
N ASN A 31 -1.91 -4.39 -2.12
CA ASN A 31 -1.34 -5.53 -2.84
C ASN A 31 -0.17 -5.15 -3.76
N GLU A 32 -0.19 -3.98 -4.39
CA GLU A 32 0.96 -3.46 -5.17
C GLU A 32 2.19 -3.24 -4.27
N PHE A 33 2.01 -2.75 -3.05
CA PHE A 33 3.08 -2.63 -2.06
C PHE A 33 3.65 -4.00 -1.67
N VAL A 34 2.78 -4.97 -1.37
CA VAL A 34 3.22 -6.33 -1.01
C VAL A 34 3.90 -7.05 -2.18
N LEU A 35 3.43 -6.86 -3.41
CA LEU A 35 4.08 -7.36 -4.62
C LEU A 35 5.46 -6.73 -4.82
N CYS A 36 5.59 -5.43 -4.54
CA CYS A 36 6.88 -4.76 -4.58
C CYS A 36 7.84 -5.37 -3.56
N LEU A 37 7.40 -5.60 -2.31
CA LEU A 37 8.23 -6.27 -1.31
C LEU A 37 8.67 -7.66 -1.76
N LYS A 38 7.78 -8.43 -2.40
CA LYS A 38 8.07 -9.75 -2.96
C LYS A 38 9.11 -9.73 -4.08
N ASN A 39 9.01 -8.76 -4.98
CA ASN A 39 9.90 -8.68 -6.13
C ASN A 39 11.29 -8.13 -5.80
N ASN A 40 11.44 -7.42 -4.68
CA ASN A 40 12.69 -6.79 -4.27
C ASN A 40 13.26 -7.40 -2.97
N ASP A 41 12.86 -8.63 -2.60
CA ASP A 41 13.35 -9.35 -1.41
C ASP A 41 13.31 -8.52 -0.10
N GLY A 42 12.31 -7.64 0.03
CA GLY A 42 12.17 -6.76 1.19
C GLY A 42 12.95 -5.45 1.12
N ASP A 43 13.35 -4.97 -0.06
CA ASP A 43 13.87 -3.61 -0.22
C ASP A 43 12.76 -2.57 -0.01
N GLU A 44 12.69 -2.03 1.20
CA GLU A 44 11.67 -1.08 1.61
C GLU A 44 11.82 0.30 0.93
N ASP A 45 13.04 0.66 0.52
CA ASP A 45 13.32 1.99 -0.05
C ASP A 45 12.69 2.14 -1.45
N THR A 46 12.78 1.09 -2.26
CA THR A 46 12.13 1.03 -3.59
C THR A 46 10.60 0.98 -3.47
N CYS A 47 10.08 0.34 -2.41
CA CYS A 47 8.63 0.13 -2.22
C CYS A 47 7.93 1.24 -1.43
N LYS A 48 8.69 2.19 -0.86
CA LYS A 48 8.19 3.34 -0.07
C LYS A 48 7.11 4.15 -0.78
N LYS A 49 7.22 4.32 -2.10
CA LYS A 49 6.21 5.03 -2.91
C LYS A 49 4.87 4.30 -2.92
N TYR A 50 4.88 2.97 -2.99
CA TYR A 50 3.66 2.17 -2.95
C TYR A 50 3.04 2.17 -1.56
N PHE A 51 3.86 2.13 -0.51
CA PHE A 51 3.41 2.30 0.86
C PHE A 51 2.71 3.66 1.07
N GLN A 52 3.32 4.76 0.61
CA GLN A 52 2.70 6.10 0.71
C GLN A 52 1.35 6.16 0.00
N ASN A 53 1.21 5.53 -1.16
CA ASN A 53 -0.06 5.47 -1.87
C ASN A 53 -1.11 4.62 -1.13
N ALA A 54 -0.71 3.49 -0.55
CA ALA A 54 -1.60 2.67 0.26
C ALA A 54 -2.04 3.43 1.52
N ALA A 55 -1.12 4.06 2.24
CA ALA A 55 -1.39 4.84 3.45
C ALA A 55 -2.25 6.09 3.23
N SER A 56 -2.23 6.66 2.02
CA SER A 56 -3.03 7.84 1.70
C SER A 56 -4.51 7.53 1.43
N ILE A 57 -4.85 6.27 1.11
CA ILE A 57 -6.22 5.87 0.75
C ILE A 57 -6.83 4.87 1.73
N CYS A 58 -5.99 4.01 2.32
CA CYS A 58 -6.43 2.98 3.24
C CYS A 58 -6.57 3.54 4.66
N PRO A 59 -7.63 3.15 5.39
CA PRO A 59 -7.65 3.31 6.84
C PRO A 59 -6.44 2.59 7.46
N SER A 60 -5.82 3.19 8.48
CA SER A 60 -4.69 2.57 9.18
C SER A 60 -5.04 1.20 9.74
N SER A 61 -6.24 1.06 10.31
CA SER A 61 -6.75 -0.19 10.87
C SER A 61 -6.85 -1.34 9.86
N TRP A 62 -7.01 -1.05 8.57
CA TRP A 62 -7.01 -2.08 7.53
C TRP A 62 -5.59 -2.53 7.23
N MET A 63 -4.65 -1.58 7.13
CA MET A 63 -3.25 -1.89 6.88
C MET A 63 -2.65 -2.70 8.02
N GLU A 64 -2.92 -2.32 9.27
CA GLU A 64 -2.47 -3.05 10.47
C GLU A 64 -2.98 -4.50 10.46
N ARG A 65 -4.29 -4.69 10.24
CA ARG A 65 -4.88 -6.03 10.15
C ARG A 65 -4.28 -6.87 9.03
N TRP A 66 -4.01 -6.27 7.88
CA TRP A 66 -3.39 -7.00 6.77
C TRP A 66 -1.93 -7.32 7.04
N ASP A 67 -1.23 -6.46 7.78
CA ASP A 67 0.15 -6.71 8.23
C ASP A 67 0.21 -7.92 9.15
N GLU A 68 -0.64 -7.95 10.18
CA GLU A 68 -0.79 -9.11 11.09
C GLU A 68 -1.11 -10.39 10.32
N GLN A 69 -2.02 -10.33 9.33
CA GLN A 69 -2.36 -11.48 8.49
C GLN A 69 -1.20 -11.94 7.60
N ARG A 70 -0.29 -11.04 7.19
CA ARG A 70 0.90 -11.42 6.43
C ARG A 70 1.93 -12.10 7.32
N GLU A 71 2.13 -11.61 8.54
CA GLU A 71 3.01 -12.25 9.54
C GLU A 71 2.50 -13.64 9.93
N GLU A 72 1.18 -13.82 10.05
CA GLU A 72 0.55 -15.10 10.35
C GLU A 72 0.45 -16.03 9.12
N GLY A 73 0.74 -15.53 7.91
CA GLY A 73 0.60 -16.30 6.65
C GLY A 73 -0.85 -16.58 6.22
N SER A 74 -1.82 -15.86 6.79
CA SER A 74 -3.27 -16.00 6.54
C SER A 74 -3.81 -14.94 5.57
N PHE A 75 -2.96 -14.02 5.09
CA PHE A 75 -3.34 -12.97 4.16
C PHE A 75 -3.89 -13.55 2.85
N GLN A 76 -5.09 -13.16 2.42
CA GLN A 76 -5.73 -13.74 1.21
C GLN A 76 -5.30 -13.06 -0.10
N GLY A 77 -4.47 -12.01 -0.03
CA GLY A 77 -3.98 -11.27 -1.18
C GLY A 77 -2.65 -11.83 -1.73
N VAL A 78 -1.75 -10.93 -2.12
CA VAL A 78 -0.41 -11.29 -2.59
C VAL A 78 0.38 -11.97 -1.45
N GLN A 79 0.68 -13.25 -1.63
CA GLN A 79 1.49 -14.04 -0.69
C GLN A 79 2.94 -13.56 -0.71
N TYR A 80 3.36 -12.88 0.36
CA TYR A 80 4.75 -12.58 0.66
C TYR A 80 5.02 -12.97 2.12
N ILE A 81 5.70 -14.09 2.30
CA ILE A 81 6.26 -14.51 3.57
C ILE A 81 7.76 -14.23 3.43
N LYS A 82 8.30 -13.35 4.27
CA LYS A 82 9.75 -13.13 4.34
C LYS A 82 10.29 -14.34 5.09
N GLU A 83 10.74 -15.36 4.36
CA GLU A 83 11.50 -16.45 4.94
C GLU A 83 12.87 -15.86 5.35
N ASP A 84 13.29 -16.14 6.59
CA ASP A 84 14.42 -15.53 7.32
C ASP A 84 15.72 -15.37 6.50
#